data_AF-A0AAV4CXY6-F1
#
_entry.id   AF-A0AAV4CXY6-F1
#
_cell.length_a   1.000
_cell.length_b   1.000
_cell.length_c   1.000
_cell.angle_alpha   90.00
_cell.angle_beta   90.00
_cell.angle_gamma   90.00
#
_symmetry.space_group_name_H-M   'P 1'
#
loop_
_entity.id
_entity.type
_entity.pdbx_description
1 polymer ?
#
loop_
_entity_poly.entity_id
_entity_poly.type
_entity_poly.pdbx_seq_one_letter_code
_entity_poly.pdbx_strand_id
1 'polypeptide(L)'
;MPAEIPGTLLEPKGRLPSSSRTLKENKGQCINAARYCSTLDRLKEAIRRKRPGLLRRGVVLQHDNATPHSANLTQQWLQRYGWEILPHPAHSPDLAPSDFHLFGPLKRHLGGMAFETEDDLISELRNWFDNLDVDFFRVGINLLLSRWQKCIDLHWDYVEK
;
A
#
# COMPACT_ATOMS: atom_id res chain seq x y z
N MET A 1 16.47 -17.06 60.11
CA MET A 1 16.15 -15.63 60.02
C MET A 1 16.25 -15.22 58.55
N PRO A 2 15.14 -14.82 57.91
CA PRO A 2 15.14 -14.44 56.50
C PRO A 2 15.56 -12.98 56.34
N ALA A 3 16.42 -12.70 55.36
CA ALA A 3 16.79 -11.34 54.96
C ALA A 3 15.80 -10.85 53.90
N GLU A 4 15.11 -9.76 54.22
CA GLU A 4 14.23 -9.01 53.31
C GLU A 4 15.08 -8.23 52.30
N ILE A 5 14.72 -8.29 51.02
CA ILE A 5 15.23 -7.40 49.97
C ILE A 5 14.09 -6.43 49.61
N PRO A 6 14.30 -5.10 49.67
CA PRO A 6 13.26 -4.12 49.42
C PRO A 6 13.02 -3.90 47.93
N GLY A 7 11.78 -3.53 47.62
CA GLY A 7 11.22 -3.50 46.27
C GLY A 7 11.89 -2.54 45.29
N THR A 8 11.84 -2.95 44.03
CA THR A 8 12.12 -2.09 42.88
C THR A 8 10.91 -2.08 41.97
N LEU A 9 10.17 -0.98 42.11
CA LEU A 9 9.44 -0.21 41.11
C LEU A 9 9.09 -0.92 39.79
N LEU A 10 7.80 -1.27 39.67
CA LEU A 10 7.15 -1.57 38.40
C LEU A 10 7.26 -0.36 37.46
N GLU A 11 8.04 -0.51 36.39
CA GLU A 11 7.98 0.36 35.21
C GLU A 11 6.53 0.41 34.69
N PRO A 12 5.93 1.60 34.51
CA PRO A 12 4.58 1.68 33.96
C PRO A 12 4.62 1.25 32.49
N LYS A 13 3.92 0.15 32.19
CA LYS A 13 3.65 -0.28 30.80
C LYS A 13 3.11 0.91 30.01
N GLY A 14 3.97 1.46 29.15
CA GLY A 14 3.61 2.46 28.16
C GLY A 14 2.41 1.95 27.38
N ARG A 15 1.31 2.69 27.48
CA ARG A 15 0.07 2.44 26.74
C ARG A 15 0.41 2.51 25.25
N LEU A 16 0.30 1.39 24.55
CA LEU A 16 0.28 1.36 23.08
C LEU A 16 -0.77 2.38 22.61
N PRO A 17 -0.44 3.32 21.71
CA PRO A 17 -1.42 4.28 21.23
C PRO A 17 -2.54 3.54 20.50
N SER A 18 -3.78 3.83 20.91
CA SER A 18 -4.99 3.41 20.23
C SER A 18 -4.92 3.85 18.76
N SER A 19 -5.14 2.90 17.85
CA SER A 19 -5.11 3.05 16.39
C SER A 19 -6.00 4.18 15.87
N SER A 20 -6.94 4.69 16.68
CA SER A 20 -7.84 5.78 16.32
C SER A 20 -7.21 7.18 16.48
N ARG A 21 -6.12 7.32 17.26
CA ARG A 21 -5.49 8.64 17.53
C ARG A 21 -4.51 9.06 16.43
N THR A 22 -3.93 8.11 15.70
CA THR A 22 -2.92 8.36 14.65
C THR A 22 -3.51 8.83 13.31
N LEU A 23 -4.83 8.72 13.12
CA LEU A 23 -5.47 9.06 11.84
C LEU A 23 -5.91 10.54 11.76
N LYS A 24 -6.29 11.16 12.89
CA LYS A 24 -6.74 12.57 12.93
C LYS A 24 -5.67 13.60 12.52
N GLU A 25 -4.38 13.28 12.59
CA GLU A 25 -3.28 14.21 12.24
C GLU A 25 -2.98 14.30 10.74
N ASN A 26 -3.68 13.55 9.88
CA ASN A 26 -3.24 13.31 8.50
C ASN A 26 -4.04 14.05 7.42
N LYS A 27 -5.10 14.78 7.77
CA LYS A 27 -6.00 15.42 6.80
C LYS A 27 -5.26 16.52 6.02
N GLY A 28 -5.16 16.37 4.69
CA GLY A 28 -4.48 17.33 3.80
C GLY A 28 -2.95 17.20 3.72
N GLN A 29 -2.35 16.19 4.33
CA GLN A 29 -0.89 16.00 4.28
C GLN A 29 -0.46 15.12 3.11
N CYS A 30 0.49 15.62 2.30
CA CYS A 30 1.15 14.84 1.26
C CYS A 30 1.91 13.63 1.83
N ILE A 31 2.04 12.59 1.01
CA ILE A 31 2.91 11.45 1.32
C ILE A 31 4.36 11.84 1.01
N ASN A 32 5.19 11.91 2.04
CA ASN A 32 6.64 12.02 1.90
C ASN A 32 7.30 10.63 2.03
N ALA A 33 8.61 10.56 1.82
CA ALA A 33 9.35 9.28 1.86
C ALA A 33 9.21 8.56 3.22
N ALA A 34 9.24 9.29 4.34
CA ALA A 34 9.10 8.70 5.67
C ALA A 34 7.70 8.07 5.88
N ARG A 35 6.63 8.79 5.50
CA ARG A 35 5.26 8.27 5.57
C ARG A 35 5.05 7.10 4.62
N TYR A 36 5.68 7.14 3.45
CA TYR A 36 5.66 6.02 2.51
C TYR A 36 6.32 4.76 3.11
N CYS A 37 7.50 4.89 3.74
CA CYS A 37 8.14 3.79 4.46
C CYS A 37 7.24 3.23 5.59
N SER A 38 6.57 4.09 6.36
CA SER A 38 5.60 3.65 7.38
C SER A 38 4.40 2.91 6.77
N THR A 39 4.01 3.23 5.52
CA THR A 39 3.01 2.47 4.77
C THR A 39 3.55 1.12 4.33
N LEU A 40 4.81 1.05 3.88
CA LEU A 40 5.47 -0.21 3.52
C LEU A 40 5.64 -1.14 4.73
N ASP A 41 5.93 -0.61 5.92
CA ASP A 41 5.96 -1.40 7.16
C ASP A 41 4.60 -2.03 7.45
N ARG A 42 3.52 -1.25 7.34
CA ARG A 42 2.15 -1.74 7.51
C ARG A 42 1.77 -2.77 6.44
N LEU A 43 2.21 -2.57 5.20
CA LEU A 43 1.97 -3.50 4.10
C LEU A 43 2.71 -4.82 4.33
N LYS A 44 3.98 -4.77 4.73
CA LYS A 44 4.77 -5.97 5.07
C LYS A 44 4.09 -6.77 6.18
N GLU A 45 3.58 -6.10 7.20
CA GLU A 45 2.82 -6.73 8.28
C GLU A 45 1.51 -7.36 7.79
N ALA A 46 0.79 -6.69 6.89
CA ALA A 46 -0.40 -7.25 6.26
C ALA A 46 -0.07 -8.49 5.41
N ILE A 47 1.02 -8.47 4.63
CA ILE A 47 1.49 -9.63 3.86
C ILE A 47 1.89 -10.77 4.80
N ARG A 48 2.62 -10.49 5.88
CA ARG A 48 3.00 -11.49 6.90
C ARG A 48 1.78 -12.25 7.43
N ARG A 49 0.68 -11.54 7.70
CA ARG A 49 -0.56 -12.15 8.23
C ARG A 49 -1.39 -12.84 7.16
N LYS A 50 -1.62 -12.19 6.01
CA LYS A 50 -2.57 -12.66 4.99
C LYS A 50 -1.95 -13.59 3.95
N ARG A 51 -0.65 -13.45 3.67
CA ARG A 51 0.09 -14.17 2.61
C ARG A 51 1.54 -14.45 3.04
N PRO A 52 1.79 -15.20 4.13
CA PRO A 52 3.13 -15.44 4.65
C PRO A 52 4.08 -16.10 3.65
N GLY A 53 3.54 -16.92 2.72
CA GLY A 53 4.32 -17.53 1.65
C GLY A 53 4.94 -16.52 0.67
N LEU A 54 4.35 -15.33 0.51
CA LEU A 54 4.87 -14.29 -0.39
C LEU A 54 6.19 -13.71 0.13
N LEU A 55 6.32 -13.48 1.44
CA LEU A 55 7.57 -12.99 2.03
C LEU A 55 8.72 -14.00 1.89
N ARG A 56 8.42 -15.30 1.86
CA ARG A 56 9.42 -16.35 1.67
C ARG A 56 9.88 -16.47 0.22
N ARG A 57 8.97 -16.22 -0.73
CA ARG A 57 9.24 -16.33 -2.17
C ARG A 57 9.88 -15.07 -2.76
N GLY A 58 9.84 -13.96 -2.04
CA GLY A 58 10.22 -12.64 -2.54
C GLY A 58 8.99 -11.85 -2.97
N VAL A 59 9.07 -10.53 -2.74
CA VAL A 59 8.02 -9.58 -3.14
C VAL A 59 8.56 -8.77 -4.31
N VAL A 60 7.83 -8.78 -5.42
CA VAL A 60 8.01 -7.85 -6.53
C VAL A 60 6.98 -6.74 -6.37
N LEU A 61 7.45 -5.51 -6.14
CA LEU A 61 6.65 -4.32 -5.95
C LEU A 61 6.57 -3.53 -7.25
N GLN A 62 5.36 -3.25 -7.72
CA GLN A 62 5.11 -2.30 -8.79
C GLN A 62 4.54 -1.01 -8.18
N HIS A 63 5.20 0.12 -8.45
CA HIS A 63 4.77 1.47 -8.08
C HIS A 63 5.32 2.48 -9.08
N ASP A 64 4.78 3.70 -9.09
CA ASP A 64 5.23 4.78 -9.95
C ASP A 64 6.49 5.48 -9.40
N ASN A 65 7.13 6.28 -10.25
CA ASN A 65 8.40 6.96 -9.93
C ASN A 65 8.24 8.26 -9.13
N ALA A 66 7.12 8.46 -8.42
CA ALA A 66 6.89 9.64 -7.60
C ALA A 66 8.06 9.87 -6.64
N THR A 67 8.39 11.14 -6.36
CA THR A 67 9.53 11.53 -5.50
C THR A 67 9.65 10.75 -4.18
N PRO A 68 8.58 10.51 -3.39
CA PRO A 68 8.70 9.71 -2.18
C PRO A 68 9.01 8.22 -2.43
N HIS A 69 8.70 7.69 -3.61
CA HIS A 69 8.93 6.29 -3.99
C HIS A 69 10.37 6.06 -4.48
N SER A 70 10.94 7.04 -5.19
CA SER A 70 12.33 7.03 -5.66
C SER A 70 13.34 7.59 -4.65
N ALA A 71 12.87 8.17 -3.53
CA ALA A 71 13.73 8.70 -2.49
C ALA A 71 14.69 7.64 -1.89
N ASN A 72 15.90 8.07 -1.55
CA ASN A 72 16.94 7.20 -1.00
C ASN A 72 16.46 6.41 0.23
N LEU A 73 15.70 7.05 1.13
CA LEU A 73 15.10 6.40 2.30
C LEU A 73 14.23 5.19 1.93
N THR A 74 13.40 5.33 0.89
CA THR A 74 12.53 4.27 0.39
C THR A 74 13.35 3.15 -0.27
N GLN A 75 14.37 3.50 -1.05
CA GLN A 75 15.26 2.52 -1.69
C GLN A 75 16.03 1.70 -0.65
N GLN A 76 16.54 2.33 0.42
CA GLN A 76 17.17 1.63 1.54
C GLN A 76 16.19 0.69 2.25
N TRP A 77 14.93 1.12 2.44
CA TRP A 77 13.90 0.28 3.04
C TRP A 77 13.65 -0.98 2.19
N LEU A 78 13.49 -0.82 0.87
CA LEU A 78 13.23 -1.93 -0.07
C LEU A 78 14.40 -2.91 -0.12
N GLN A 79 15.63 -2.39 -0.18
CA GLN A 79 16.85 -3.19 -0.13
C GLN A 79 16.96 -3.98 1.19
N ARG A 80 16.70 -3.33 2.33
CA ARG A 80 16.77 -3.96 3.65
C ARG A 80 15.85 -5.18 3.77
N TYR A 81 14.70 -5.16 3.11
CA TYR A 81 13.72 -6.25 3.17
C TYR A 81 13.72 -7.16 1.94
N GLY A 82 14.63 -6.93 0.99
CA GLY A 82 14.79 -7.76 -0.21
C GLY A 82 13.56 -7.71 -1.13
N TRP A 83 12.89 -6.56 -1.22
CA TRP A 83 11.78 -6.38 -2.15
C TRP A 83 12.32 -5.88 -3.48
N GLU A 84 12.02 -6.60 -4.55
CA GLU A 84 12.40 -6.22 -5.91
C GLU A 84 11.42 -5.17 -6.43
N ILE A 85 11.95 -4.15 -7.10
CA ILE A 85 11.12 -3.13 -7.75
C ILE A 85 10.96 -3.52 -9.21
N LEU A 86 9.72 -3.62 -9.65
CA LEU A 86 9.42 -3.80 -11.07
C LEU A 86 9.65 -2.47 -11.79
N PRO A 87 10.53 -2.41 -12.81
CA PRO A 87 10.77 -1.17 -13.55
C PRO A 87 9.46 -0.60 -14.11
N HIS A 88 9.23 0.69 -13.87
CA HIS A 88 8.05 1.39 -14.36
C HIS A 88 8.49 2.63 -15.15
N PRO A 89 8.06 2.76 -16.42
CA PRO A 89 8.35 3.96 -17.21
C PRO A 89 7.66 5.20 -16.63
N ALA A 90 8.24 6.37 -16.91
CA ALA A 90 7.64 7.63 -16.46
C ALA A 90 6.35 7.92 -17.22
N HIS A 91 5.33 8.43 -16.52
CA HIS A 91 4.04 8.84 -17.09
C HIS A 91 3.26 7.72 -17.79
N SER A 92 3.34 6.49 -17.29
CA SER A 92 2.66 5.32 -17.89
C SER A 92 1.55 4.73 -17.01
N PRO A 93 0.45 5.47 -16.77
CA PRO A 93 -0.68 4.95 -16.01
C PRO A 93 -1.35 3.74 -16.70
N ASP A 94 -1.21 3.63 -18.02
CA ASP A 94 -1.63 2.49 -18.82
C ASP A 94 -0.88 1.19 -18.47
N LEU A 95 0.25 1.28 -17.78
CA LEU A 95 1.04 0.14 -17.29
C LEU A 95 0.92 -0.09 -15.77
N ALA A 96 0.04 0.64 -15.09
CA ALA A 96 -0.22 0.49 -13.66
C ALA A 96 -1.61 -0.13 -13.43
N PRO A 97 -1.70 -1.38 -12.90
CA PRO A 97 -3.01 -2.04 -12.66
C PRO A 97 -3.94 -1.24 -11.74
N SER A 98 -3.37 -0.47 -10.82
CA SER A 98 -4.15 0.46 -9.98
C SER A 98 -4.90 1.49 -10.82
N ASP A 99 -4.25 2.06 -11.84
CA ASP A 99 -4.82 3.12 -12.66
C ASP A 99 -5.78 2.60 -13.72
N PHE A 100 -5.36 1.61 -14.52
CA PHE A 100 -6.19 1.13 -15.64
C PHE A 100 -7.32 0.17 -15.23
N HIS A 101 -7.22 -0.49 -14.06
CA HIS A 101 -8.20 -1.52 -13.66
C HIS A 101 -8.92 -1.21 -12.36
N LEU A 102 -8.22 -0.75 -11.32
CA LEU A 102 -8.81 -0.58 -9.98
C LEU A 102 -9.56 0.75 -9.82
N PHE A 103 -8.93 1.87 -10.16
CA PHE A 103 -9.46 3.20 -9.84
C PHE A 103 -10.66 3.61 -10.70
N GLY A 104 -10.81 3.09 -11.92
CA GLY A 104 -11.99 3.33 -12.75
C GLY A 104 -13.30 2.84 -12.12
N PRO A 105 -13.41 1.55 -11.78
CA PRO A 105 -14.53 1.01 -11.01
C PRO A 105 -14.74 1.69 -9.66
N LEU A 106 -13.66 1.97 -8.91
CA LEU A 106 -13.76 2.65 -7.62
C LEU A 106 -14.39 4.04 -7.75
N LYS A 107 -13.93 4.85 -8.72
CA LYS A 107 -14.48 6.18 -8.98
C LYS A 107 -15.95 6.13 -9.35
N ARG A 108 -16.38 5.11 -10.12
CA ARG A 108 -17.79 4.89 -10.44
C ARG A 108 -18.61 4.53 -9.20
N HIS A 109 -18.08 3.69 -8.33
CA HIS A 109 -18.73 3.32 -7.06
C HIS A 109 -18.94 4.52 -6.14
N LEU A 110 -17.89 5.32 -5.96
CA LEU A 110 -17.93 6.52 -5.12
C LEU A 110 -18.68 7.70 -5.78
N GLY A 111 -19.01 7.58 -7.07
CA GLY A 111 -19.64 8.64 -7.84
C GLY A 111 -21.02 8.99 -7.28
N GLY A 112 -21.20 10.25 -6.87
CA GLY A 112 -22.47 10.74 -6.32
C GLY A 112 -22.68 10.44 -4.84
N MET A 113 -21.73 9.79 -4.17
CA MET A 113 -21.78 9.62 -2.71
C MET A 113 -21.24 10.86 -2.00
N ALA A 114 -21.92 11.26 -0.92
CA ALA A 114 -21.44 12.27 0.01
C ALA A 114 -21.16 11.61 1.37
N PHE A 115 -20.03 11.95 1.97
CA PHE A 115 -19.60 11.42 3.26
C PHE A 115 -19.49 12.56 4.26
N GLU A 116 -20.10 12.39 5.44
CA GLU A 116 -20.06 13.39 6.50
C GLU A 116 -18.72 13.35 7.24
N THR A 117 -18.18 12.15 7.43
CA THR A 117 -16.91 11.93 8.12
C THR A 117 -15.92 11.11 7.28
N GLU A 118 -14.64 11.19 7.66
CA GLU A 118 -13.59 10.34 7.08
C GLU A 118 -13.82 8.86 7.41
N ASP A 119 -14.39 8.56 8.59
CA ASP A 119 -14.69 7.19 9.00
C ASP A 119 -15.80 6.57 8.13
N ASP A 120 -16.77 7.36 7.68
CA ASP A 120 -17.81 6.91 6.73
C ASP A 120 -17.18 6.53 5.38
N LEU A 121 -16.30 7.40 4.86
CA LEU A 121 -15.56 7.13 3.62
C LEU A 121 -14.68 5.87 3.76
N ILE A 122 -13.92 5.74 4.85
CA ILE A 122 -13.07 4.57 5.09
C ILE A 122 -13.91 3.30 5.20
N SER A 123 -15.07 3.36 5.84
CA SER A 123 -15.97 2.21 6.00
C SER A 123 -16.57 1.79 4.66
N GLU A 124 -16.99 2.75 3.83
CA GLU A 124 -17.49 2.47 2.48
C GLU A 124 -16.40 1.88 1.58
N LEU A 125 -15.17 2.43 1.63
CA LEU A 125 -14.03 1.87 0.89
C LEU A 125 -13.77 0.42 1.29
N ARG A 126 -13.78 0.11 2.59
CA ARG A 126 -13.61 -1.27 3.08
C ARG A 126 -14.72 -2.17 2.57
N ASN A 127 -15.97 -1.74 2.68
CA ASN A 127 -17.11 -2.49 2.18
C ASN A 127 -16.98 -2.77 0.68
N TRP A 128 -16.59 -1.78 -0.12
CA TRP A 128 -16.36 -1.96 -1.54
C TRP A 128 -15.28 -3.01 -1.81
N PHE A 129 -14.10 -2.89 -1.17
CA PHE A 129 -13.01 -3.86 -1.34
C PHE A 129 -13.36 -5.27 -0.87
N ASP A 130 -14.12 -5.41 0.22
CA ASP A 130 -14.53 -6.71 0.77
C ASP A 130 -15.57 -7.42 -0.12
N ASN A 131 -16.29 -6.68 -0.97
CA ASN A 131 -17.24 -7.22 -1.93
C ASN A 131 -16.62 -7.50 -3.33
N LEU A 132 -15.34 -7.19 -3.54
CA LEU A 132 -14.67 -7.53 -4.81
C LEU A 132 -14.27 -9.01 -4.83
N ASP A 133 -14.54 -9.65 -5.96
CA ASP A 133 -14.10 -11.02 -6.20
C ASP A 133 -12.56 -11.10 -6.30
N VAL A 134 -11.97 -12.19 -5.84
CA VAL A 134 -10.53 -12.46 -6.00
C VAL A 134 -10.12 -12.43 -7.48
N ASP A 135 -10.99 -12.88 -8.37
CA ASP A 135 -10.76 -12.87 -9.81
C ASP A 135 -10.74 -11.46 -10.39
N PHE A 136 -11.39 -10.47 -9.77
CA PHE A 136 -11.23 -9.07 -10.16
C PHE A 136 -9.76 -8.65 -10.08
N PHE A 137 -9.08 -8.96 -8.98
CA PHE A 137 -7.66 -8.65 -8.83
C PHE A 137 -6.78 -9.48 -9.76
N ARG A 138 -7.10 -10.77 -9.94
CA ARG A 138 -6.37 -11.67 -10.83
C ARG A 138 -6.38 -11.16 -12.27
N VAL A 139 -7.55 -10.76 -12.78
CA VAL A 139 -7.71 -10.21 -14.12
C VAL A 139 -6.87 -8.95 -14.29
N GLY A 140 -6.95 -8.00 -13.35
CA GLY A 140 -6.17 -6.76 -13.41
C GLY A 140 -4.66 -6.98 -13.48
N ILE A 141 -4.13 -7.93 -12.69
CA ILE A 141 -2.71 -8.30 -12.72
C ILE A 141 -2.34 -9.02 -14.02
N ASN A 142 -3.18 -9.95 -14.50
CA ASN A 142 -2.89 -10.69 -15.74
C ASN A 142 -2.93 -9.81 -16.99
N LEU A 143 -3.77 -8.76 -17.00
CA LEU A 143 -3.82 -7.80 -18.10
C LEU A 143 -2.50 -7.03 -18.28
N LEU A 144 -1.66 -6.94 -17.25
CA LEU A 144 -0.36 -6.29 -17.32
C LEU A 144 0.53 -6.89 -18.42
N LEU A 145 0.53 -8.22 -18.57
CA LEU A 145 1.30 -8.90 -19.61
C LEU A 145 0.84 -8.49 -21.01
N SER A 146 -0.47 -8.46 -21.25
CA SER A 146 -1.02 -8.05 -22.55
C SER A 146 -0.76 -6.57 -22.85
N ARG A 147 -0.76 -5.71 -21.81
CA ARG A 147 -0.46 -4.29 -21.96
C ARG A 147 1.01 -4.04 -22.25
N TRP A 148 1.94 -4.77 -21.61
CA TRP A 148 3.36 -4.71 -21.99
C TRP A 148 3.59 -5.11 -23.43
N GLN A 149 2.96 -6.18 -23.90
CA GLN A 149 3.09 -6.60 -25.29
C GLN A 149 2.60 -5.50 -26.25
N LYS A 150 1.41 -4.94 -26.00
CA LYS A 150 0.90 -3.82 -26.80
C LYS A 150 1.85 -2.60 -26.79
N CYS A 151 2.44 -2.26 -25.64
CA CYS A 151 3.39 -1.14 -25.55
C CYS A 151 4.63 -1.38 -26.43
N ILE A 152 5.13 -2.62 -26.46
CA ILE A 152 6.25 -3.02 -27.34
C ILE A 152 5.84 -2.92 -28.81
N ASP A 153 4.66 -3.45 -29.15
CA ASP A 153 4.14 -3.45 -30.53
C ASP A 153 3.88 -2.02 -31.04
N LEU A 154 3.56 -1.10 -30.14
CA LEU A 154 3.36 0.33 -30.43
C LEU A 154 4.65 1.16 -30.33
N HIS A 155 5.83 0.53 -30.26
CA HIS A 155 7.13 1.21 -30.15
C HIS A 155 7.20 2.22 -28.98
N TRP A 156 6.69 1.82 -27.81
CA TRP A 156 6.62 2.65 -26.61
C TRP A 156 5.61 3.81 -26.66
N ASP A 157 4.71 3.82 -27.65
CA ASP A 157 3.54 4.69 -27.62
C ASP A 157 2.47 4.15 -26.64
N TYR A 158 1.53 5.03 -26.26
CA TYR A 158 0.52 4.75 -25.24
C TYR A 158 -0.38 3.58 -25.64
N VAL A 159 -0.58 2.65 -24.69
CA VAL A 159 -1.49 1.52 -24.84
C VAL A 159 -2.92 2.00 -24.56
N GLU A 160 -3.50 2.62 -25.60
CA GLU A 160 -4.88 3.12 -25.70
C GLU A 160 -5.18 4.49 -25.06
N LYS A 161 -6.14 5.19 -25.70
CA LYS A 161 -7.02 6.22 -25.13
C LYS A 161 -8.38 5.59 -24.89
#